data_AF-A0A7C9CFZ8-F1
#
_entry.id   AF-A0A7C9CFZ8-F1
#
_cell.length_a   1.000
_cell.length_b   1.000
_cell.length_c   1.000
_cell.angle_alpha   90.00
_cell.angle_beta   90.00
_cell.angle_gamma   90.00
#
_symmetry.space_group_name_H-M   'P 1'
#
loop_
_entity.id
_entity.type
_entity.pdbx_description
1 polymer ?
#
loop_
_entity_poly.entity_id
_entity_poly.type
_entity_poly.pdbx_seq_one_letter_code
_entity_poly.pdbx_strand_id
1 'polypeptide(L)'
;LLTKNAATCVCIWELQKLMLLWKEVDRMPNEQCLEFYGKNVRMTCLGNVDLLMLSLRSRQMNRIFIYDVAKRDWSKVPRFVLPLGRKRQWIACGTAFHPRLTATP
;
A
#
# COMPACT_ATOMS: atom_id res chain seq x y z
N LEU A 1 4.73 10.92 23.00
CA LEU A 1 4.48 9.45 22.95
C LEU A 1 3.02 9.26 22.53
N LEU A 2 2.77 8.93 21.25
CA LEU A 2 1.42 8.67 20.74
C LEU A 2 0.80 7.51 21.52
N THR A 3 -0.03 7.84 22.50
CA THR A 3 -0.80 6.89 23.30
C THR A 3 -1.84 6.20 22.42
N LYS A 4 -1.74 4.86 22.35
CA LYS A 4 -2.81 3.89 22.08
C LYS A 4 -3.99 4.37 21.19
N ASN A 5 -4.02 3.88 19.96
CA ASN A 5 -5.24 3.50 19.20
C ASN A 5 -6.17 4.59 18.64
N ALA A 6 -5.65 5.70 18.11
CA ALA A 6 -6.47 6.63 17.31
C ALA A 6 -5.94 6.92 15.89
N ALA A 7 -4.74 6.45 15.53
CA ALA A 7 -4.26 6.59 14.16
C ALA A 7 -4.86 5.48 13.29
N THR A 8 -5.66 5.84 12.30
CA THR A 8 -5.98 4.96 11.18
C THR A 8 -4.67 4.36 10.66
N CYS A 9 -4.57 3.04 10.61
CA CYS A 9 -3.35 2.32 10.23
C CYS A 9 -3.71 1.15 9.31
N VAL A 10 -2.75 0.71 8.48
CA VAL A 10 -2.89 -0.48 7.65
C VAL A 10 -2.18 -1.63 8.36
N CYS A 11 -2.91 -2.73 8.57
CA CYS A 11 -2.39 -3.95 9.21
C CYS A 11 -2.41 -5.10 8.22
N ILE A 12 -1.42 -5.99 8.30
CA ILE A 12 -1.37 -7.25 7.57
C ILE A 12 -1.85 -8.34 8.51
N TRP A 13 -2.88 -9.06 8.06
CA TRP A 13 -3.44 -10.19 8.78
C TRP A 13 -3.25 -11.45 7.94
N GLU A 14 -2.82 -12.53 8.60
CA GLU A 14 -2.66 -13.84 8.00
C GLU A 14 -3.67 -14.81 8.61
N LEU A 15 -4.32 -15.61 7.76
CA LEU A 15 -5.21 -16.68 8.21
C LEU A 15 -4.39 -17.92 8.56
N GLN A 16 -4.36 -18.27 9.84
CA GLN A 16 -3.76 -19.50 10.33
C GLN A 16 -4.61 -20.70 9.91
N LYS A 17 -4.18 -21.44 8.88
CA LYS A 17 -4.97 -22.52 8.25
C LYS A 17 -5.40 -23.64 9.22
N LEU A 18 -4.58 -23.93 10.24
CA LEU A 18 -4.89 -24.99 11.21
C LEU A 18 -6.04 -24.60 12.14
N MET A 19 -6.00 -23.38 12.66
CA MET A 19 -6.96 -22.92 13.67
C MET A 19 -8.11 -22.09 13.06
N LEU A 20 -8.01 -21.73 11.78
CA LEU A 20 -8.89 -20.79 11.08
C LEU A 20 -8.99 -19.43 11.79
N LEU A 21 -7.89 -19.00 12.40
CA LEU A 21 -7.81 -17.74 13.13
C LEU A 21 -7.02 -16.71 12.33
N TRP A 22 -7.51 -15.48 12.34
CA TRP A 22 -6.80 -14.33 11.80
C TRP A 22 -5.79 -13.83 12.84
N LYS A 23 -4.53 -13.69 12.44
CA LYS A 23 -3.47 -13.12 13.25
C LYS A 23 -2.88 -11.90 12.56
N GLU A 24 -2.79 -10.78 13.27
CA GLU A 24 -2.00 -9.64 12.80
C GLU A 24 -0.51 -10.05 12.79
N VAL A 25 0.11 -10.00 11.61
CA VAL A 25 1.51 -10.42 11.41
C VAL A 25 2.44 -9.24 11.20
N ASP A 26 1.90 -8.11 10.77
CA ASP A 26 2.65 -6.88 10.60
C ASP A 26 1.75 -5.64 10.51
N ARG A 27 2.34 -4.46 10.67
CA ARG A 27 1.63 -3.18 10.66
C ARG A 27 2.47 -2.10 9.98
N MET A 28 1.82 -1.28 9.17
CA MET A 28 2.49 -0.15 8.53
C MET A 28 3.06 0.80 9.60
N PRO A 29 4.32 1.26 9.46
CA PRO A 29 4.95 2.16 10.42
C PRO A 29 4.11 3.42 10.69
N ASN A 30 4.09 3.84 11.96
CA ASN A 30 3.25 4.96 12.40
C ASN A 30 3.57 6.27 11.65
N GLU A 31 4.83 6.51 11.33
CA GLU A 31 5.28 7.69 10.58
C GLU A 31 4.61 7.75 9.20
N GLN A 32 4.41 6.60 8.55
CA GLN A 32 3.72 6.49 7.28
C GLN A 32 2.21 6.70 7.45
N CYS A 33 1.62 6.24 8.57
CA CYS A 33 0.19 6.41 8.87
C CYS A 33 -0.21 7.88 9.06
N LEU A 34 0.70 8.72 9.57
CA LEU A 34 0.46 10.15 9.75
C LEU A 34 0.08 10.86 8.45
N GLU A 35 0.48 10.35 7.28
CA GLU A 35 0.11 10.94 5.98
C GLU A 35 -1.39 10.94 5.70
N PHE A 36 -2.15 10.06 6.37
CA PHE A 36 -3.60 9.95 6.22
C PHE A 36 -4.38 10.10 7.52
N TYR A 37 -3.72 10.49 8.61
CA TYR A 37 -4.41 10.82 9.85
C TYR A 37 -5.47 11.91 9.62
N GLY A 38 -6.68 11.68 10.15
CA GLY A 38 -7.82 12.61 10.02
C GLY A 38 -8.39 12.75 8.59
N LYS A 39 -7.94 11.95 7.61
CA LYS A 39 -8.45 11.99 6.23
C LYS A 39 -9.39 10.83 5.97
N ASN A 40 -10.48 11.07 5.26
CA ASN A 40 -11.29 10.00 4.68
C ASN A 40 -10.52 9.39 3.50
N VAL A 41 -9.96 8.20 3.72
CA VAL A 41 -9.10 7.50 2.75
C VAL A 41 -9.79 6.25 2.25
N ARG A 42 -9.87 6.12 0.93
CA ARG A 42 -10.19 4.86 0.25
C ARG A 42 -8.90 4.09 0.01
N MET A 43 -8.93 2.79 0.30
CA MET A 43 -7.84 1.87 0.06
C MET A 43 -8.22 0.91 -1.06
N THR A 44 -7.32 0.72 -2.02
CA THR A 44 -7.36 -0.37 -3.00
C THR A 44 -6.05 -1.13 -2.93
N CYS A 45 -6.09 -2.46 -2.99
CA CYS A 45 -4.90 -3.31 -2.95
C CYS A 45 -4.82 -4.22 -4.17
N LEU A 46 -3.60 -4.55 -4.60
CA LEU A 46 -3.30 -5.58 -5.58
C LEU A 46 -2.16 -6.44 -5.06
N GLY A 47 -2.29 -7.76 -5.17
CA GLY A 47 -1.22 -8.69 -4.83
C GLY A 47 -0.57 -9.27 -6.09
N ASN A 48 0.74 -9.47 -6.04
CA ASN A 48 1.50 -10.23 -7.03
C ASN A 48 2.61 -11.01 -6.32
N VAL A 49 2.43 -12.34 -6.21
CA VAL A 49 3.33 -13.23 -5.45
C VAL A 49 3.53 -12.68 -4.04
N ASP A 50 4.76 -12.27 -3.67
CA ASP A 50 5.10 -11.75 -2.35
C ASP A 50 5.02 -10.23 -2.23
N LEU A 51 4.45 -9.54 -3.22
CA LEU A 51 4.30 -8.08 -3.20
C LEU A 51 2.83 -7.69 -3.12
N LEU A 52 2.48 -6.85 -2.15
CA LEU A 52 1.19 -6.17 -2.09
C LEU A 52 1.38 -4.69 -2.41
N MET A 53 0.66 -4.19 -3.41
CA MET A 53 0.61 -2.79 -3.74
C MET A 53 -0.68 -2.17 -3.19
N LEU A 54 -0.56 -1.07 -2.46
CA LEU A 54 -1.65 -0.39 -1.77
C LEU A 54 -1.78 1.03 -2.29
N SER A 55 -2.95 1.44 -2.76
CA SER A 55 -3.27 2.83 -3.09
C SER A 55 -4.21 3.40 -2.05
N LEU A 56 -3.72 4.42 -1.35
CA LEU A 56 -4.45 5.21 -0.38
C LEU A 56 -4.83 6.54 -1.02
N ARG A 57 -6.13 6.83 -1.09
CA ARG A 57 -6.67 7.99 -1.79
C ARG A 57 -7.67 8.77 -0.95
N SER A 58 -7.51 10.09 -0.93
CA SER A 58 -8.54 11.04 -0.49
C SER A 58 -8.74 12.14 -1.56
N ARG A 59 -9.54 13.17 -1.26
CA ARG A 59 -9.74 14.32 -2.15
C ARG A 59 -8.44 15.05 -2.48
N GLN A 60 -7.48 15.06 -1.55
CA GLN A 60 -6.23 15.81 -1.63
C GLN A 60 -4.98 14.92 -1.54
N MET A 61 -5.15 13.61 -1.39
CA MET A 61 -4.06 12.67 -1.15
C MET A 61 -4.18 11.48 -2.09
N ASN A 62 -3.03 11.05 -2.58
CA ASN A 62 -2.90 9.89 -3.43
C ASN A 62 -1.49 9.33 -3.22
N ARG A 63 -1.41 8.21 -2.51
CA ARG A 63 -0.14 7.55 -2.17
C ARG A 63 -0.23 6.10 -2.52
N ILE A 64 0.91 5.60 -2.96
CA ILE A 64 1.10 4.19 -3.25
C ILE A 64 2.17 3.68 -2.30
N PHE A 65 1.87 2.56 -1.66
CA PHE A 65 2.79 1.81 -0.81
C PHE A 65 2.93 0.41 -1.39
N ILE A 66 4.10 -0.20 -1.19
CA ILE A 66 4.38 -1.59 -1.51
C ILE A 66 4.77 -2.28 -0.21
N TYR A 67 4.18 -3.43 0.05
CA TYR A 67 4.54 -4.33 1.11
C TYR A 67 5.17 -5.59 0.52
N ASP A 68 6.42 -5.88 0.91
CA ASP A 68 7.11 -7.12 0.59
C ASP A 68 6.82 -8.13 1.70
N VAL A 69 6.02 -9.15 1.39
CA VAL A 69 5.59 -10.20 2.31
C VAL A 69 6.75 -11.07 2.76
N ALA A 70 7.70 -11.35 1.86
CA ALA A 70 8.87 -12.17 2.15
C ALA A 70 9.83 -11.46 3.12
N LYS A 71 10.02 -10.15 2.94
CA LYS A 71 10.90 -9.33 3.79
C LYS A 71 10.18 -8.68 4.97
N ARG A 72 8.84 -8.68 4.96
CA ARG A 72 7.98 -7.92 5.89
C ARG A 72 8.37 -6.45 5.95
N ASP A 73 8.51 -5.84 4.77
CA ASP A 73 9.00 -4.47 4.65
C ASP A 73 8.01 -3.57 3.91
N TRP A 74 7.89 -2.34 4.40
CA TRP A 74 6.99 -1.32 3.89
C TRP A 74 7.77 -0.24 3.15
N SER A 75 7.57 -0.17 1.83
CA SER A 75 8.18 0.86 1.00
C SER A 75 7.13 1.81 0.45
N LYS A 76 7.44 3.11 0.52
CA LYS A 76 6.62 4.15 -0.08
C LYS A 76 7.08 4.38 -1.51
N VAL A 77 6.15 4.30 -2.47
CA VAL A 77 6.48 4.61 -3.87
C VAL A 77 6.66 6.12 -4.02
N PRO A 78 7.78 6.58 -4.63
CA PRO A 78 7.99 8.00 -4.90
C PRO A 78 6.81 8.60 -5.66
N ARG A 79 6.49 9.87 -5.38
CA ARG A 79 5.42 10.56 -6.10
C ARG A 79 5.86 10.74 -7.56
N PHE A 80 5.23 10.02 -8.48
CA PHE A 80 5.35 10.35 -9.89
C PHE A 80 4.65 11.71 -10.14
N VAL A 81 5.42 12.75 -10.46
CA VAL A 81 4.86 14.03 -10.88
C VAL A 81 4.21 13.80 -12.24
N LEU A 82 2.89 13.60 -12.25
CA LEU A 82 2.16 13.55 -13.50
C LEU A 82 2.29 14.93 -14.16
N PRO A 83 2.53 14.99 -15.48
CA PRO A 83 2.54 16.26 -16.19
C PRO A 83 1.26 17.02 -15.87
N LEU A 84 1.41 18.33 -15.61
CA LEU A 84 0.33 19.23 -15.26
C LEU A 84 -0.84 19.03 -16.23
N GLY A 85 -1.99 18.61 -15.70
CA GLY A 85 -3.25 18.83 -16.38
C GLY A 85 -4.20 17.66 -16.57
N ARG A 86 -3.85 16.38 -16.41
CA ARG A 86 -4.87 15.30 -16.52
C ARG A 86 -4.46 13.97 -15.90
N LYS A 87 -5.39 13.45 -15.10
CA LYS A 87 -5.48 12.14 -14.42
C LYS A 87 -4.80 12.09 -13.04
N ARG A 88 -5.60 11.79 -12.01
CA ARG A 88 -5.08 11.39 -10.67
C ARG A 88 -4.33 10.08 -10.86
N GLN A 89 -3.22 9.82 -10.15
CA GLN A 89 -2.62 8.48 -10.14
C GLN A 89 -3.72 7.48 -9.74
N TRP A 90 -3.97 6.47 -10.52
CA TRP A 90 -4.72 5.31 -10.07
C TRP A 90 -3.75 4.16 -10.14
N ILE A 91 -3.91 3.18 -9.26
CA ILE A 91 -3.49 1.85 -9.64
C ILE A 91 -4.32 1.55 -10.88
N ALA A 92 -3.70 1.69 -12.05
CA ALA A 92 -4.29 1.18 -13.26
C ALA A 92 -4.46 -0.32 -13.00
N CYS A 93 -5.69 -0.81 -13.12
CA CYS A 93 -5.91 -2.24 -13.26
C CYS A 93 -5.14 -2.65 -14.52
N GLY A 94 -3.90 -3.15 -14.36
CA GLY A 94 -2.96 -3.20 -15.48
C GLY A 94 -1.64 -3.84 -15.08
N THR A 95 -1.70 -5.15 -14.92
CA THR A 95 -0.64 -6.15 -15.15
C THR A 95 0.71 -5.92 -14.48
N ALA A 96 1.06 -6.84 -13.57
CA ALA A 96 2.46 -7.13 -13.30
C ALA A 96 3.14 -7.53 -14.62
N PHE A 97 3.93 -6.63 -15.20
CA PHE A 97 4.90 -7.03 -16.21
C PHE A 97 6.14 -7.51 -15.45
N HIS A 98 6.61 -8.70 -15.79
CA HIS A 98 7.95 -9.14 -15.40
C HIS A 98 8.94 -8.24 -16.16
N PRO A 99 9.72 -7.35 -15.51
CA PRO A 99 10.77 -6.64 -16.23
C PRO A 99 11.73 -7.69 -16.78
N ARG A 100 11.74 -7.86 -18.11
CA ARG A 100 12.72 -8.67 -18.82
C ARG A 100 13.63 -7.71 -19.58
N LEU A 101 14.90 -8.07 -19.70
CA LEU A 101 15.90 -7.32 -20.47
C LEU A 101 15.48 -7.09 -21.95
N THR A 102 14.50 -7.84 -22.43
CA THR A 102 13.96 -7.76 -23.79
C THR A 102 12.68 -6.91 -23.91
N ALA A 103 12.22 -6.26 -22.84
CA ALA A 103 11.05 -5.39 -22.92
C ALA A 103 11.43 -4.10 -23.66
N THR A 104 11.04 -3.99 -24.93
CA THR A 104 11.11 -2.75 -25.71
C THR A 104 9.81 -1.94 -25.58
N PRO A 105 9.85 -0.61 -25.76
CA PRO A 105 8.69 0.28 -25.65
C PRO A 105 7.53 -0.07 -26.57
#